data_AF-A0A9D6YD16-F1
#
_entry.id   AF-A0A9D6YD16-F1
#
_cell.length_a   1.000
_cell.length_b   1.000
_cell.length_c   1.000
_cell.angle_alpha   90.00
_cell.angle_beta   90.00
_cell.angle_gamma   90.00
#
_symmetry.space_group_name_H-M   'P 1'
#
loop_
_entity.id
_entity.type
_entity.pdbx_description
1 polymer ?
#
loop_
_entity_poly.entity_id
_entity_poly.type
_entity_poly.pdbx_seq_one_letter_code
_entity_poly.pdbx_strand_id
1 'polypeptide(L)'
;MHAHGVPLVCGTAPLPRAIAGDFARWRPTVFPSVPAVWGALAAAELGPAAFTSLRLAISAGAPLPPGVARASIRGAGLRCSAGAARR
;
A
#
# COMPACT_ATOMS: atom_id res chain seq x y z
N MET A 1 -9.99 -4.26 -15.55
CA MET A 1 -11.14 -3.66 -14.85
C MET A 1 -10.83 -2.19 -14.62
N HIS A 2 -11.74 -1.26 -14.94
CA HIS A 2 -11.54 0.17 -14.70
C HIS A 2 -12.66 0.70 -13.78
N ALA A 3 -12.34 1.54 -12.81
CA ALA A 3 -13.32 2.29 -12.01
C ALA A 3 -13.21 3.77 -12.35
N HIS A 4 -14.29 4.36 -12.89
CA HIS A 4 -14.29 5.75 -13.38
C HIS A 4 -13.13 6.07 -14.33
N GLY A 5 -12.74 5.12 -15.18
CA GLY A 5 -11.61 5.25 -16.12
C GLY A 5 -10.23 5.01 -15.49
N VAL A 6 -10.14 4.71 -14.20
CA VAL A 6 -8.89 4.38 -13.51
C VAL A 6 -8.61 2.87 -13.61
N PRO A 7 -7.44 2.45 -14.10
CA PRO A 7 -7.08 1.03 -14.12
C PRO A 7 -7.02 0.43 -12.72
N LEU A 8 -7.67 -0.72 -12.56
CA LEU A 8 -7.63 -1.53 -11.35
C LEU A 8 -6.85 -2.81 -11.60
N VAL A 9 -5.92 -3.10 -10.70
CA VAL A 9 -5.17 -4.35 -10.66
C VAL A 9 -5.51 -5.06 -9.36
N CYS A 10 -5.95 -6.31 -9.45
CA CYS A 10 -6.08 -7.18 -8.30
C CYS A 10 -4.72 -7.80 -7.98
N GLY A 11 -4.26 -7.63 -6.75
CA GLY A 11 -3.03 -8.27 -6.29
C GLY A 11 -3.16 -9.79 -6.28
N THR A 12 -2.04 -10.47 -6.44
CA THR A 12 -1.96 -11.93 -6.51
C THR A 12 -2.13 -12.60 -5.15
N ALA A 13 -1.55 -12.02 -4.10
CA ALA A 13 -1.70 -12.47 -2.71
C ALA A 13 -1.39 -11.34 -1.72
N PRO A 14 -1.95 -11.35 -0.49
CA PRO A 14 -1.66 -10.35 0.54
C PRO A 14 -0.33 -10.64 1.28
N LEU A 15 0.69 -11.09 0.56
CA LEU A 15 2.02 -11.40 1.10
C LEU A 15 3.03 -10.35 0.64
N PRO A 16 3.95 -9.87 1.51
CA PRO A 16 4.85 -8.76 1.17
C PRO A 16 5.64 -8.94 -0.14
N ARG A 17 6.21 -10.14 -0.37
CA ARG A 17 6.97 -10.43 -1.60
C ARG A 17 6.09 -10.53 -2.85
N ALA A 18 4.87 -11.04 -2.71
CA ALA A 18 3.90 -11.08 -3.81
C ALA A 18 3.47 -9.66 -4.20
N ILE A 19 3.15 -8.82 -3.20
CA ILE A 19 2.82 -7.41 -3.38
C ILE A 19 3.98 -6.66 -4.04
N ALA A 20 5.23 -6.89 -3.61
CA ALA A 20 6.40 -6.28 -4.24
C ALA A 20 6.56 -6.69 -5.71
N GLY A 21 6.31 -7.96 -6.04
CA GLY A 21 6.30 -8.45 -7.42
C GLY A 21 5.20 -7.78 -8.26
N ASP A 22 4.00 -7.63 -7.69
CA ASP A 22 2.91 -6.91 -8.33
C ASP A 22 3.23 -5.42 -8.53
N PHE A 23 3.90 -4.78 -7.57
CA PHE A 23 4.34 -3.39 -7.69
C PHE A 23 5.40 -3.22 -8.78
N ALA A 24 6.36 -4.14 -8.88
CA ALA A 24 7.37 -4.10 -9.93
C ALA A 24 6.75 -4.28 -11.32
N ARG A 25 5.77 -5.19 -11.44
CA ARG A 25 5.10 -5.50 -12.71
C ARG A 25 4.14 -4.40 -13.16
N TRP A 26 3.31 -3.90 -12.26
CA TRP A 26 2.18 -3.03 -12.61
C TRP A 26 2.39 -1.56 -12.26
N ARG A 27 3.41 -1.26 -11.44
CA ARG A 27 3.78 0.09 -11.02
C ARG A 27 2.57 0.92 -10.54
N PRO A 28 1.74 0.41 -9.61
CA PRO A 28 0.56 1.11 -9.14
C PRO A 28 0.95 2.43 -8.48
N THR A 29 0.10 3.45 -8.63
CA THR A 29 0.30 4.76 -7.97
C THR A 29 -0.50 4.90 -6.68
N VAL A 30 -1.49 4.03 -6.46
CA VAL A 30 -2.34 3.98 -5.27
C VAL A 30 -2.43 2.54 -4.80
N PHE A 31 -2.25 2.30 -3.51
CA PHE A 31 -2.45 0.98 -2.90
C PHE A 31 -3.30 1.11 -1.65
N PRO A 32 -4.60 0.73 -1.70
CA PRO A 32 -5.42 0.59 -0.52
C PRO A 32 -5.19 -0.78 0.13
N SER A 33 -4.97 -0.79 1.45
CA SER A 33 -4.85 -2.04 2.20
C SER A 33 -5.16 -1.86 3.68
N VAL A 34 -5.33 -2.97 4.39
CA VAL A 34 -5.62 -2.97 5.83
C VAL A 34 -4.34 -2.79 6.66
N PRO A 35 -4.42 -2.33 7.93
CA PRO A 35 -3.25 -2.12 8.78
C PRO A 35 -2.31 -3.34 8.90
N ALA A 36 -2.87 -4.56 8.93
CA ALA A 36 -2.07 -5.78 9.02
C ALA A 36 -1.11 -5.96 7.83
N VAL A 37 -1.57 -5.63 6.61
CA VAL A 37 -0.73 -5.71 5.40
C VAL A 37 0.34 -4.63 5.42
N TRP A 38 0.00 -3.41 5.85
CA TRP A 38 0.99 -2.34 6.03
C TRP A 38 2.06 -2.71 7.07
N GLY A 39 1.67 -3.33 8.17
CA GLY A 39 2.60 -3.87 9.18
C GLY A 39 3.52 -4.94 8.60
N ALA A 40 2.97 -5.87 7.83
CA ALA A 40 3.76 -6.91 7.16
C ALA A 40 4.75 -6.34 6.13
N LEU A 41 4.34 -5.34 5.34
CA LEU A 41 5.22 -4.66 4.39
C LEU A 41 6.35 -3.89 5.10
N ALA A 42 6.05 -3.24 6.22
CA ALA A 42 7.06 -2.53 7.03
C ALA A 42 8.08 -3.48 7.66
N ALA A 43 7.67 -4.70 8.02
CA ALA A 43 8.55 -5.72 8.59
C ALA A 43 9.33 -6.53 7.55
N ALA A 44 8.94 -6.49 6.27
CA ALA A 44 9.49 -7.37 5.23
C ALA A 44 10.83 -6.90 4.63
N GLU A 45 11.44 -5.84 5.16
CA GLU A 45 12.72 -5.27 4.69
C GLU A 45 12.79 -5.09 3.16
N LEU A 46 11.65 -4.74 2.55
CA LEU A 46 11.57 -4.46 1.13
C LEU A 46 12.29 -3.14 0.87
N GLY A 47 13.38 -3.19 0.10
CA GLY A 47 14.16 -1.99 -0.21
C GLY A 47 13.32 -0.87 -0.83
N PRO A 48 13.76 0.40 -0.76
CA PRO A 48 12.96 1.56 -1.19
C PRO A 48 12.43 1.46 -2.63
N ALA A 49 13.18 0.76 -3.51
CA ALA A 49 12.82 0.51 -4.90
C ALA A 49 11.42 -0.11 -5.07
N ALA A 50 11.00 -0.96 -4.13
CA ALA A 50 9.70 -1.63 -4.15
C ALA A 50 8.51 -0.66 -4.12
N PHE A 51 8.69 0.55 -3.58
CA PHE A 51 7.61 1.52 -3.35
C PHE A 51 7.67 2.76 -4.25
N THR A 52 8.64 2.82 -5.17
CA THR A 52 8.93 4.01 -6.00
C THR A 52 7.78 4.48 -6.89
N SER A 53 6.87 3.58 -7.27
CA SER A 53 5.69 3.91 -8.09
C SER A 53 4.53 4.48 -7.27
N LEU A 54 4.47 4.15 -5.97
CA LEU A 54 3.37 4.54 -5.11
C LEU A 54 3.43 6.02 -4.75
N ARG A 55 2.27 6.68 -4.84
CA ARG A 55 2.07 8.08 -4.46
C ARG A 55 1.10 8.22 -3.28
N LEU A 56 0.24 7.21 -3.09
CA LEU A 56 -0.79 7.19 -2.06
C LEU A 56 -0.93 5.79 -1.45
N ALA A 57 -0.75 5.72 -0.14
CA ALA A 57 -1.03 4.57 0.70
C ALA A 57 -2.33 4.83 1.48
N ILE A 58 -3.28 3.91 1.43
CA ILE A 58 -4.54 4.06 2.17
C ILE A 58 -4.65 2.91 3.17
N SER A 59 -4.89 3.24 4.43
CA SER A 59 -5.38 2.27 5.42
C SER A 59 -6.88 2.14 5.27
N ALA A 60 -7.38 1.00 4.83
CA ALA A 60 -8.82 0.73 4.77
C ALA A 60 -9.25 -0.15 5.95
N GLY A 61 -10.49 0.04 6.43
CA GLY A 61 -11.16 -0.86 7.36
C GLY A 61 -10.82 -0.67 8.85
N ALA A 62 -9.68 -0.06 9.19
CA ALA A 62 -9.35 0.31 10.57
C ALA A 62 -8.28 1.44 10.62
N PRO A 63 -8.20 2.20 11.73
CA PRO A 63 -7.13 3.16 11.96
C PRO A 63 -5.75 2.51 11.89
N LEU A 64 -4.80 3.18 11.26
CA LEU A 64 -3.43 2.69 11.12
C LEU A 64 -2.67 2.96 12.43
N PRO A 65 -2.02 1.96 13.06
CA PRO A 65 -1.29 2.19 14.30
C PRO A 65 -0.16 3.23 14.11
N PRO A 66 0.09 4.12 15.08
CA PRO A 66 1.05 5.21 14.93
C PRO A 66 2.48 4.77 14.56
N GLY A 67 2.88 3.56 14.99
CA GLY A 67 4.18 2.98 14.64
C GLY A 67 4.30 2.59 13.16
N VAL A 68 3.22 2.06 12.58
CA VAL A 68 3.17 1.62 11.18
C VAL A 68 3.12 2.83 10.25
N ALA A 69 2.34 3.85 10.61
CA ALA A 69 2.21 5.07 9.79
C ALA A 69 3.58 5.74 9.58
N ARG A 70 4.37 5.85 10.65
CA ARG A 70 5.70 6.47 10.60
C ARG A 70 6.74 5.63 9.85
N ALA A 71 6.61 4.31 9.87
CA ALA A 71 7.49 3.42 9.12
C ALA A 71 7.24 3.50 7.61
N SER A 72 5.97 3.57 7.18
CA SER A 72 5.61 3.64 5.75
C SER A 72 5.88 5.00 5.11
N ILE A 73 5.85 6.11 5.86
CA ILE A 73 5.94 7.48 5.31
C ILE A 73 7.38 7.95 5.05
N ARG A 74 8.37 7.45 5.79
CA ARG A 74 9.66 8.17 5.95
C ARG A 74 10.62 8.12 4.76
N GLY A 75 10.36 7.33 3.72
CA GLY A 75 11.34 7.09 2.64
C GLY A 75 10.87 7.34 1.21
N ALA A 76 9.57 7.51 0.95
CA ALA A 76 9.03 7.34 -0.41
C ALA A 76 8.04 8.43 -0.89
N GLY A 77 7.89 9.55 -0.18
CA GLY A 77 6.92 10.60 -0.56
C GLY A 77 5.45 10.12 -0.49
N LEU A 78 5.21 9.02 0.23
CA LEU A 78 3.91 8.39 0.41
C LEU A 78 3.02 9.23 1.31
N ARG A 79 1.84 9.60 0.82
CA ARG A 79 0.75 10.10 1.66
C ARG A 79 0.02 8.90 2.26
N CYS A 80 -0.15 8.87 3.59
CA CYS A 80 -1.01 7.90 4.26
C CYS A 80 -2.33 8.55 4.65
N SER A 81 -3.46 7.99 4.19
CA SER A 81 -4.79 8.38 4.66
C SER A 81 -5.47 7.22 5.39
N ALA A 82 -6.19 7.53 6.47
CA ALA A 82 -7.10 6.60 7.10
C ALA A 82 -8.43 6.65 6.32
N GLY A 83 -8.71 5.64 5.51
CA GLY A 83 -9.99 5.46 4.85
C GLY A 83 -11.00 4.90 5.86
N ALA A 84 -11.87 5.75 6.38
CA ALA A 84 -13.05 5.29 7.11
C ALA A 84 -14.00 4.60 6.12
N ALA A 85 -14.28 3.32 6.34
CA ALA A 85 -15.41 2.67 5.68
C ALA A 85 -16.68 3.36 6.16
N ARG A 86 -17.23 4.28 5.36
CA ARG A 86 -18.56 4.82 5.63
C ARG A 86 -19.54 3.65 5.41
N ARG A 87 -20.26 3.30 6.48
CA ARG A 87 -21.36 2.33 6.43
C ARG A 87 -22.53 2.91 5.64
#